data_AF-A0A167AWL0-F1
#
_entry.id   AF-A0A167AWL0-F1
#
_cell.length_a   1.000
_cell.length_b   1.000
_cell.length_c   1.000
_cell.angle_alpha   90.00
_cell.angle_beta   90.00
_cell.angle_gamma   90.00
#
_symmetry.space_group_name_H-M   'P 1'
#
loop_
_entity.id
_entity.type
_entity.pdbx_description
1 polymer ?
#
loop_
_entity_poly.entity_id
_entity_poly.type
_entity_poly.pdbx_seq_one_letter_code
_entity_poly.pdbx_strand_id
1 'polypeptide(L)'
;MSHFKMENILHLDGSAGLVVGILLLLLNDWVSHLYSLSTSMILFLATMNACYGVYALSLAFSKNRQIRLITLLILANIIWAALCCTLVVYYMQTASMIGLVFISLEGIFVTFLAYFEWRNKGLLSTQNNT
;
A
#
# COMPACT_ATOMS: atom_id res chain seq x y z
N MET A 1 7.53 -23.49 -12.72
CA MET A 1 7.50 -22.51 -11.60
C MET A 1 7.35 -21.13 -12.26
N SER A 2 6.15 -20.56 -12.21
CA SER A 2 5.73 -19.46 -13.08
C SER A 2 6.61 -18.21 -12.93
N HIS A 3 7.08 -17.67 -14.06
CA HIS A 3 7.78 -16.39 -14.19
C HIS A 3 6.88 -15.24 -13.70
N PHE A 4 6.85 -14.99 -12.39
CA PHE A 4 6.36 -13.72 -11.86
C PHE A 4 7.42 -12.67 -12.20
N LYS A 5 7.23 -11.93 -13.31
CA LYS A 5 8.14 -10.84 -13.68
C LYS A 5 8.09 -9.79 -12.56
N MET A 6 9.26 -9.45 -12.02
CA MET A 6 9.40 -8.46 -10.94
C MET A 6 8.82 -7.09 -11.31
N GLU A 7 8.76 -6.77 -12.61
CA GLU A 7 8.01 -5.64 -13.17
C GLU A 7 6.57 -5.54 -12.67
N ASN A 8 5.89 -6.68 -12.54
CA ASN A 8 4.49 -6.70 -12.11
C ASN A 8 4.31 -6.31 -10.65
N ILE A 9 5.36 -6.34 -9.81
CA ILE A 9 5.19 -6.08 -8.39
C ILE A 9 4.88 -4.60 -8.12
N LEU A 10 5.60 -3.67 -8.76
CA LEU A 10 5.32 -2.23 -8.63
C LEU A 10 3.98 -1.84 -9.26
N HIS A 11 3.61 -2.49 -10.38
CA HIS A 11 2.31 -2.27 -10.99
C HIS A 11 1.18 -2.78 -10.09
N LEU A 12 1.32 -3.98 -9.53
CA LEU A 12 0.37 -4.56 -8.60
C LEU A 12 0.21 -3.67 -7.37
N ASP A 13 1.32 -3.31 -6.74
CA ASP A 13 1.35 -2.46 -5.56
C ASP A 13 0.67 -1.10 -5.80
N GLY A 14 1.12 -0.38 -6.84
CA GLY A 14 0.55 0.93 -7.15
C GLY A 14 -0.91 0.86 -7.58
N SER A 15 -1.32 -0.18 -8.33
CA SER A 15 -2.73 -0.36 -8.71
C SER A 15 -3.60 -0.72 -7.51
N ALA A 16 -3.13 -1.56 -6.60
CA ALA A 16 -3.85 -1.94 -5.39
C ALA A 16 -4.05 -0.72 -4.49
N GLY A 17 -2.99 0.02 -4.17
CA GLY A 17 -3.08 1.25 -3.37
C GLY A 17 -4.01 2.28 -4.01
N LEU A 18 -3.91 2.49 -5.33
CA LEU A 18 -4.77 3.46 -6.01
C LEU A 18 -6.25 3.04 -6.01
N VAL A 19 -6.55 1.77 -6.29
CA VAL A 19 -7.92 1.24 -6.28
C VAL A 19 -8.52 1.32 -4.89
N VAL A 20 -7.79 0.89 -3.86
CA VAL A 20 -8.24 1.01 -2.45
C VAL A 20 -8.48 2.47 -2.09
N GLY A 21 -7.54 3.36 -2.43
CA GLY A 21 -7.67 4.79 -2.17
C GLY A 21 -8.92 5.39 -2.82
N ILE A 22 -9.16 5.11 -4.10
CA ILE A 22 -10.35 5.59 -4.82
C ILE A 22 -11.64 5.01 -4.23
N LEU A 23 -11.68 3.70 -3.95
CA LEU A 23 -12.86 3.07 -3.37
C LEU A 23 -13.21 3.64 -1.99
N LEU A 24 -12.21 3.83 -1.13
CA LEU A 24 -12.40 4.45 0.18
C LEU A 24 -12.84 5.91 0.07
N LEU A 25 -12.35 6.68 -0.92
CA LEU A 25 -12.81 8.06 -1.16
C LEU A 25 -14.28 8.09 -1.62
N LEU A 26 -14.65 7.24 -2.58
CA LEU A 26 -16.00 7.22 -3.16
C LEU A 26 -17.05 6.68 -2.19
N LEU A 27 -16.68 5.71 -1.35
CA LEU A 27 -17.59 5.01 -0.43
C LEU A 27 -17.36 5.42 1.03
N ASN A 28 -16.73 6.57 1.29
CA ASN A 28 -16.21 6.93 2.61
C ASN A 28 -17.25 6.84 3.74
N ASP A 29 -18.46 7.37 3.54
CA ASP A 29 -19.53 7.35 4.55
C ASP A 29 -20.02 5.91 4.82
N TRP A 30 -20.22 5.14 3.76
CA TRP A 30 -20.66 3.74 3.89
C TRP A 30 -19.60 2.88 4.58
N VAL A 31 -18.32 3.06 4.21
CA VAL A 31 -17.20 2.34 4.83
C VAL A 31 -17.00 2.78 6.28
N SER A 32 -17.19 4.06 6.59
CA SER A 32 -17.12 4.58 7.97
C SER A 32 -18.11 3.84 8.88
N HIS A 33 -19.35 3.66 8.42
CA HIS A 33 -20.35 2.85 9.13
C HIS A 33 -19.97 1.37 9.20
N LEU A 34 -19.50 0.77 8.10
CA LEU A 34 -19.14 -0.65 8.05
C LEU A 34 -17.96 -0.99 8.98
N TYR A 35 -16.96 -0.11 9.05
CA TYR A 35 -15.73 -0.32 9.82
C TYR A 35 -15.84 0.20 11.26
N SER A 36 -16.92 0.92 11.59
CA SER A 36 -17.06 1.68 12.84
C SER A 36 -15.87 2.61 13.10
N LEU A 37 -15.36 3.24 12.04
CA LEU A 37 -14.27 4.22 12.08
C LEU A 37 -14.81 5.59 11.72
N SER A 38 -14.20 6.66 12.23
CA SER A 38 -14.61 8.02 11.84
C SER A 38 -14.37 8.27 10.35
N THR A 39 -15.23 9.06 9.71
CA THR A 39 -15.07 9.45 8.30
C THR A 39 -13.71 10.10 8.06
N SER A 40 -13.21 10.91 9.01
CA SER A 40 -11.87 11.50 8.94
C SER A 40 -10.75 10.45 8.85
N MET A 41 -10.89 9.33 9.57
CA MET A 41 -9.93 8.23 9.50
C MET A 41 -10.01 7.50 8.14
N ILE A 42 -11.22 7.28 7.63
CA ILE A 42 -11.41 6.68 6.30
C ILE A 42 -10.80 7.57 5.21
N LEU A 43 -11.04 8.88 5.25
CA LEU A 43 -10.45 9.84 4.31
C LEU A 43 -8.92 9.89 4.41
N PHE A 44 -8.37 9.77 5.62
CA PHE A 44 -6.92 9.65 5.82
C PHE A 44 -6.36 8.39 5.16
N LEU A 45 -6.95 7.22 5.42
CA LEU A 45 -6.56 5.96 4.77
C LEU A 45 -6.66 6.05 3.24
N ALA A 46 -7.76 6.62 2.76
CA ALA A 46 -8.03 6.77 1.34
C ALA A 46 -7.01 7.67 0.64
N THR A 47 -6.70 8.81 1.26
CA THR A 47 -5.73 9.79 0.74
C THR A 47 -4.33 9.19 0.69
N MET A 48 -3.91 8.52 1.77
CA MET A 48 -2.59 7.89 1.84
C MET A 48 -2.46 6.79 0.79
N ASN A 49 -3.45 5.90 0.67
CA ASN A 49 -3.46 4.84 -0.35
C ASN A 49 -3.47 5.40 -1.78
N ALA A 50 -4.27 6.44 -2.06
CA ALA A 50 -4.30 7.07 -3.38
C ALA A 50 -2.96 7.75 -3.72
N CYS A 51 -2.42 8.57 -2.83
CA CYS A 51 -1.13 9.26 -3.02
C CYS A 51 0.01 8.26 -3.24
N TYR A 52 0.05 7.22 -2.39
CA TYR A 52 1.02 6.14 -2.50
C TYR A 52 0.87 5.40 -3.83
N GLY A 53 -0.35 4.99 -4.19
CA GLY A 53 -0.64 4.27 -5.42
C GLY A 53 -0.24 5.05 -6.68
N VAL A 54 -0.52 6.36 -6.72
CA VAL A 54 -0.07 7.24 -7.81
C VAL A 54 1.46 7.26 -7.88
N TYR A 55 2.15 7.38 -6.75
CA TYR A 55 3.61 7.40 -6.71
C TYR A 55 4.22 6.06 -7.20
N ALA A 56 3.73 4.93 -6.67
CA ALA A 56 4.17 3.60 -7.05
C ALA A 56 3.90 3.30 -8.54
N LEU A 57 2.72 3.63 -9.06
CA LEU A 57 2.43 3.50 -10.51
C LEU A 57 3.29 4.41 -11.36
N SER A 58 3.52 5.67 -10.94
CA SER A 58 4.39 6.59 -11.67
C SER A 58 5.80 6.03 -11.77
N LEU A 59 6.31 5.39 -10.71
CA LEU A 59 7.59 4.72 -10.73
C LEU A 59 7.56 3.43 -11.57
N ALA A 60 6.46 2.69 -11.55
CA ALA A 60 6.26 1.50 -12.38
C ALA A 60 6.31 1.84 -13.88
N PHE A 61 5.66 2.93 -14.31
CA PHE A 61 5.71 3.40 -15.70
C PHE A 61 6.98 4.19 -16.06
N SER A 62 7.77 4.61 -15.07
CA SER A 62 9.02 5.32 -15.31
C SER A 62 10.07 4.39 -15.91
N LYS A 63 10.72 4.85 -16.99
CA LYS A 63 11.88 4.18 -17.58
C LYS A 63 13.12 4.29 -16.69
N ASN A 64 13.21 5.34 -15.86
CA ASN A 64 14.38 5.60 -15.01
C ASN A 64 14.04 5.29 -13.54
N ARG A 65 14.14 4.01 -13.18
CA ARG A 65 13.88 3.54 -11.81
C ARG A 65 15.15 3.61 -10.97
N GLN A 66 15.35 4.74 -10.29
CA GLN A 66 16.47 4.89 -9.38
C GLN A 66 16.28 4.03 -8.12
N ILE A 67 17.36 3.38 -7.66
CA ILE A 67 17.37 2.60 -6.40
C ILE A 67 16.85 3.43 -5.21
N ARG A 68 17.12 4.75 -5.22
CA ARG A 68 16.65 5.69 -4.18
C ARG A 68 15.12 5.76 -4.10
N LEU A 69 14.43 5.78 -5.25
CA LEU A 69 12.97 5.86 -5.31
C LEU A 69 12.32 4.54 -4.86
N ILE A 70 12.90 3.41 -5.25
CA ILE A 70 12.46 2.08 -4.77
C ILE A 70 12.70 1.94 -3.27
N THR A 71 13.82 2.45 -2.75
CA THR A 71 14.09 2.45 -1.32
C THR A 71 13.08 3.31 -0.56
N LEU A 72 12.64 4.43 -1.14
CA LEU A 72 11.59 5.26 -0.55
C LEU A 72 10.24 4.51 -0.49
N LEU A 73 9.86 3.76 -1.53
CA LEU A 73 8.66 2.90 -1.50
C LEU A 73 8.72 1.87 -0.36
N ILE A 74 9.86 1.18 -0.21
CA ILE A 74 10.05 0.19 0.84
C ILE A 74 9.90 0.83 2.22
N LEU A 75 10.51 2.00 2.43
CA LEU A 75 10.39 2.73 3.70
C LEU A 75 8.94 3.16 3.97
N ALA A 76 8.23 3.64 2.95
CA ALA A 76 6.82 3.97 3.07
C ALA A 76 5.96 2.76 3.46
N ASN A 77 6.20 1.59 2.85
CA ASN A 77 5.52 0.34 3.20
C ASN A 77 5.82 -0.10 4.64
N ILE A 78 7.06 0.03 5.11
CA ILE A 78 7.44 -0.29 6.50
C ILE A 78 6.74 0.67 7.49
N ILE A 79 6.72 1.97 7.19
CA ILE A 79 6.04 2.96 8.02
C ILE A 79 4.53 2.67 8.05
N TRP A 80 3.94 2.33 6.91
CA TRP A 80 2.52 1.97 6.81
C TRP A 80 2.20 0.71 7.60
N ALA A 81 3.05 -0.31 7.55
CA ALA A 81 2.90 -1.53 8.36
C ALA A 81 2.89 -1.20 9.87
N ALA A 82 3.82 -0.37 10.33
CA ALA A 82 3.87 0.06 11.73
C ALA A 82 2.62 0.87 12.12
N LEU A 83 2.14 1.72 11.22
CA LEU A 83 0.89 2.47 11.41
C LEU A 83 -0.31 1.53 11.50
N CYS A 84 -0.41 0.53 10.61
CA CYS A 84 -1.47 -0.49 10.67
C CYS A 84 -1.48 -1.21 12.01
N CYS A 85 -0.32 -1.65 12.52
CA CYS A 85 -0.21 -2.25 13.84
C CYS A 85 -0.72 -1.31 14.95
N THR A 86 -0.33 -0.02 14.88
CA THR A 86 -0.77 0.99 15.84
C THR A 86 -2.28 1.20 15.78
N LEU A 87 -2.86 1.27 14.58
CA LEU A 87 -4.29 1.45 14.36
C LEU A 87 -5.11 0.25 14.83
N VAL A 88 -4.64 -0.98 14.58
CA VAL A 88 -5.29 -2.19 15.09
C VAL A 88 -5.35 -2.18 16.61
N VAL A 89 -4.25 -1.87 17.29
CA VAL A 89 -4.23 -1.78 18.77
C VAL A 89 -5.13 -0.66 19.26
N TYR A 90 -5.05 0.53 18.64
CA TYR A 90 -5.84 1.70 19.05
C TYR A 90 -7.35 1.47 18.88
N TYR A 91 -7.76 0.83 17.80
CA TYR A 91 -9.17 0.59 17.47
C TYR A 91 -9.70 -0.79 17.88
N MET A 92 -8.92 -1.61 18.58
CA MET A 92 -9.28 -3.02 18.86
C MET A 92 -10.60 -3.21 19.62
N GLN A 93 -11.06 -2.18 20.35
CA GLN A 93 -12.30 -2.20 21.13
C GLN A 93 -13.44 -1.41 20.48
N THR A 94 -13.16 -0.60 19.47
CA THR A 94 -14.10 0.41 18.92
C THR A 94 -14.42 0.19 17.45
N ALA A 95 -13.47 -0.31 16.65
CA ALA A 95 -13.73 -0.69 15.27
C ALA A 95 -14.52 -2.00 15.19
N SER A 96 -15.23 -2.18 14.08
CA SER A 96 -15.86 -3.45 13.77
C SER A 96 -14.79 -4.51 13.44
N MET A 97 -15.15 -5.79 13.60
CA MET A 97 -14.25 -6.89 13.20
C MET A 97 -13.82 -6.78 11.73
N ILE A 98 -14.70 -6.30 10.86
CA ILE A 98 -14.41 -6.09 9.43
C ILE A 98 -13.34 -5.00 9.28
N GLY A 99 -13.47 -3.88 9.99
CA GLY A 99 -12.47 -2.80 9.96
C GLY A 99 -11.10 -3.25 10.48
N LEU A 100 -11.07 -4.01 11.57
CA LEU A 100 -9.82 -4.56 12.12
C LEU A 100 -9.16 -5.56 11.17
N VAL A 101 -9.94 -6.46 10.55
CA VAL A 101 -9.44 -7.39 9.53
C VAL A 101 -8.90 -6.61 8.33
N PHE A 102 -9.62 -5.59 7.86
CA PHE A 102 -9.17 -4.75 6.74
C PHE A 102 -7.81 -4.10 7.02
N ILE A 103 -7.66 -3.39 8.16
CA ILE A 103 -6.39 -2.74 8.52
C ILE A 103 -5.27 -3.77 8.72
N SER A 104 -5.59 -4.95 9.27
CA SER A 104 -4.61 -6.02 9.45
C SER A 104 -4.13 -6.58 8.10
N LEU A 105 -5.06 -6.79 7.16
CA LEU A 105 -4.73 -7.26 5.82
C LEU A 105 -3.87 -6.24 5.05
N GLU A 106 -4.19 -4.94 5.17
CA GLU A 106 -3.35 -3.86 4.63
C GLU A 106 -1.91 -3.96 5.17
N GLY A 107 -1.75 -4.07 6.50
CA GLY A 107 -0.45 -4.20 7.15
C GLY A 107 0.35 -5.43 6.70
N ILE A 108 -0.32 -6.59 6.58
CA ILE A 108 0.29 -7.84 6.09
C ILE A 108 0.73 -7.67 4.62
N PHE A 109 -0.14 -7.10 3.80
CA PHE A 109 0.11 -6.89 2.37
C PHE A 109 1.33 -6.00 2.14
N VAL A 110 1.41 -4.83 2.79
CA VAL A 110 2.56 -3.93 2.63
C VAL A 110 3.85 -4.49 3.23
N THR A 111 3.75 -5.31 4.29
CA THR A 111 4.93 -5.99 4.85
C THR A 111 5.50 -7.01 3.86
N PHE A 112 4.62 -7.78 3.21
CA PHE A 112 5.01 -8.71 2.15
C PHE A 112 5.66 -7.94 1.00
N LEU A 113 5.05 -6.85 0.53
CA LEU A 113 5.63 -6.02 -0.53
C LEU A 113 7.00 -5.47 -0.16
N ALA A 114 7.14 -4.83 1.01
CA ALA A 114 8.42 -4.31 1.49
C ALA A 114 9.53 -5.38 1.49
N TYR A 115 9.21 -6.61 1.90
CA TYR A 115 10.14 -7.72 1.87
C TYR A 115 10.58 -8.09 0.44
N PHE A 116 9.63 -8.23 -0.50
CA PHE A 116 9.95 -8.57 -1.88
C PHE A 116 10.69 -7.45 -2.61
N GLU A 117 10.26 -6.20 -2.42
CA GLU A 117 10.93 -5.04 -2.99
C GLU A 117 12.36 -4.90 -2.45
N TRP A 118 12.58 -5.07 -1.14
CA TRP A 118 13.91 -5.01 -0.55
C TRP A 118 14.84 -6.08 -1.10
N ARG A 119 14.35 -7.32 -1.21
CA ARG A 119 15.12 -8.45 -1.73
C ARG A 119 15.48 -8.27 -3.21
N ASN A 120 14.62 -7.60 -3.97
CA ASN A 120 14.77 -7.50 -5.43
C ASN A 120 15.09 -6.07 -5.93
N LYS A 121 15.37 -5.12 -5.03
CA LYS A 121 15.61 -3.70 -5.38
C LYS A 121 16.67 -3.48 -6.45
N GLY A 122 17.71 -4.33 -6.49
CA GLY A 122 18.73 -4.30 -7.53
C GLY A 122 18.18 -4.61 -8.92
N LEU A 123 17.33 -5.64 -9.04
CA LEU A 123 16.66 -6.04 -10.28
C LEU A 123 15.64 -5.00 -10.74
N LEU A 124 14.87 -4.45 -9.79
CA LEU A 124 13.88 -3.40 -10.06
C LEU A 124 14.49 -2.11 -10.60
N SER A 125 15.76 -1.84 -10.26
CA SER A 125 16.51 -0.68 -10.74
C SER A 125 17.30 -0.88 -12.03
N THR A 126 17.56 -2.14 -12.42
CA THR A 126 18.43 -2.51 -13.56
C THR A 126 17.66 -2.74 -14.86
N GLN A 127 16.33 -2.58 -14.87
CA GLN A 127 15.51 -2.52 -16.08
C GLN A 127 15.79 -1.29 -16.99
N ASN A 128 16.95 -0.66 -16.81
CA ASN A 128 17.54 0.40 -17.60
C ASN A 128 18.44 -0.12 -18.74
N ASN A 129 18.72 -1.42 -18.85
CA ASN A 129 19.79 -1.95 -19.72
C ASN A 129 19.37 -3.05 -20.73
N THR A 130 18.25 -2.89 -21.44
CA THR A 130 18.01 -3.63 -22.69
C THR A 130 17.38 -2.71 -23.73
#